data_AF-A0A7X9B8I6-F1
#
_entry.id   AF-A0A7X9B8I6-F1
#
_cell.length_a   1.000
_cell.length_b   1.000
_cell.length_c   1.000
_cell.angle_alpha   90.00
_cell.angle_beta   90.00
_cell.angle_gamma   90.00
#
_symmetry.space_group_name_H-M   'P 1'
#
loop_
_entity.id
_entity.type
_entity.pdbx_description
1 polymer ?
#
loop_
_entity_poly.entity_id
_entity_poly.type
_entity_poly.pdbx_seq_one_letter_code
_entity_poly.pdbx_strand_id
1 'polypeptide(L)'
;MLLSPSGNRTKSWACEHCKNWIGKDANMCKECYYAQPEDYSHIAGEEERRLDIIFKSKDMHIYEQLKKLAYEKNISLQEAFKSFFGKTTI
;
A
#
# COMPACT_ATOMS: atom_id res chain seq x y z
N MET A 1 -11.42 -10.23 -3.21
CA MET A 1 -11.82 -9.20 -4.21
C MET A 1 -11.17 -9.53 -5.54
N LEU A 2 -11.92 -9.52 -6.65
CA LEU A 2 -11.30 -9.64 -7.99
C LEU A 2 -10.50 -8.36 -8.27
N LEU A 3 -9.23 -8.50 -8.63
CA LEU A 3 -8.40 -7.38 -9.04
C LEU A 3 -8.99 -6.72 -10.29
N SER A 4 -8.92 -5.39 -10.37
CA SER A 4 -9.21 -4.67 -11.60
C SER A 4 -8.28 -5.11 -12.74
N PRO A 5 -8.60 -4.82 -14.02
CA PRO A 5 -7.71 -5.11 -15.13
C PRO A 5 -6.30 -4.51 -14.96
N SER A 6 -6.19 -3.31 -14.39
CA SER A 6 -4.91 -2.71 -14.04
C SER A 6 -4.21 -3.47 -12.92
N GLY A 7 -4.94 -3.86 -11.87
CA GLY A 7 -4.41 -4.67 -10.77
C GLY A 7 -3.87 -6.02 -11.23
N ASN A 8 -4.49 -6.66 -12.24
CA ASN A 8 -3.99 -7.90 -12.83
C ASN A 8 -2.67 -7.68 -13.62
N ARG A 9 -2.50 -6.56 -14.32
CA ARG A 9 -1.21 -6.25 -14.97
C ARG A 9 -0.11 -6.02 -13.92
N THR A 10 -0.42 -5.28 -12.86
CA THR A 10 0.53 -5.08 -11.75
C THR A 10 0.89 -6.41 -11.08
N LYS A 11 -0.10 -7.29 -10.87
CA LYS A 11 0.13 -8.66 -10.38
C LYS A 11 1.10 -9.42 -11.27
N SER A 12 0.92 -9.44 -12.59
CA SER A 12 1.83 -10.16 -13.50
C SER A 12 3.27 -9.71 -13.31
N TRP A 13 3.52 -8.40 -13.39
CA TRP A 13 4.87 -7.85 -13.21
C TRP A 13 5.42 -8.16 -11.81
N ALA A 14 4.63 -7.96 -10.76
CA ALA A 14 5.07 -8.19 -9.39
C ALA A 14 5.35 -9.68 -9.11
N CYS A 15 4.56 -10.60 -9.67
CA CYS A 15 4.78 -12.04 -9.54
C CYS A 15 6.06 -12.49 -10.26
N GLU A 16 6.35 -11.95 -11.44
CA GLU A 16 7.59 -12.23 -12.19
C GLU A 16 8.85 -11.81 -11.42
N HIS A 17 8.74 -10.80 -10.56
CA HIS A 17 9.84 -10.28 -9.74
C HIS A 17 9.77 -10.73 -8.27
N CYS A 18 8.79 -11.55 -7.90
CA CYS A 18 8.62 -12.06 -6.55
C CYS A 18 9.65 -13.14 -6.24
N LYS A 19 10.20 -13.16 -5.02
CA LYS A 19 11.09 -14.25 -4.55
C LYS A 19 10.48 -15.65 -4.67
N ASN A 20 9.14 -15.75 -4.67
CA ASN A 20 8.41 -17.00 -4.84
C ASN A 20 8.20 -17.43 -6.30
N TRP A 21 8.68 -16.67 -7.28
CA TRP A 21 8.49 -16.99 -8.70
C TRP A 21 9.11 -18.36 -9.06
N ILE A 22 10.28 -18.64 -8.48
CA ILE A 22 11.00 -19.91 -8.67
C ILE A 22 10.44 -20.99 -7.73
N GLY A 23 10.26 -20.65 -6.45
CA GLY A 23 9.85 -21.59 -5.39
C GLY A 23 8.41 -22.07 -5.52
N LYS A 24 7.51 -21.24 -6.04
CA LYS A 24 6.09 -21.54 -6.30
C LYS A 24 5.35 -22.09 -5.07
N ASP A 25 5.70 -21.65 -3.87
CA ASP A 25 4.99 -22.01 -2.65
C ASP A 25 3.58 -21.41 -2.66
N ALA A 26 2.57 -22.28 -2.71
CA ALA A 26 1.18 -21.87 -2.73
C ALA A 26 0.76 -21.15 -1.43
N ASN A 27 1.35 -21.48 -0.28
CA ASN A 27 0.99 -20.83 0.99
C ASN A 27 1.45 -19.38 1.02
N MET A 28 2.67 -19.10 0.57
CA MET A 28 3.13 -17.73 0.38
C MET A 28 2.22 -16.97 -0.60
N CYS A 29 1.77 -17.58 -1.69
CA CYS A 29 0.84 -16.91 -2.59
C CYS A 29 -0.51 -16.58 -1.93
N LYS A 30 -1.05 -17.45 -1.06
CA LYS A 30 -2.33 -17.22 -0.37
C LYS A 30 -2.27 -16.02 0.57
N GLU A 31 -1.14 -15.79 1.20
CA GLU A 31 -0.94 -14.65 2.11
C GLU A 31 -0.54 -13.35 1.39
N CYS A 32 -0.44 -13.36 0.06
CA CYS A 32 -0.04 -12.19 -0.73
C CYS A 32 -1.25 -11.32 -1.08
N TYR A 33 -1.05 -9.99 -1.11
CA TYR A 33 -2.05 -9.01 -1.56
C TYR A 33 -2.73 -9.37 -2.89
N TYR A 34 -1.96 -9.89 -3.86
CA TYR A 34 -2.49 -10.23 -5.18
C TYR A 34 -3.35 -11.50 -5.24
N ALA A 35 -3.43 -12.25 -4.13
CA ALA A 35 -4.35 -13.36 -3.96
C ALA A 35 -5.51 -13.00 -3.02
N GLN A 36 -5.21 -12.36 -1.89
CA GLN A 36 -6.18 -12.06 -0.83
C GLN A 36 -6.01 -10.61 -0.32
N PRO A 37 -6.42 -9.59 -1.10
CA PRO A 37 -6.18 -8.19 -0.76
C PRO A 37 -6.88 -7.71 0.53
N GLU A 38 -7.89 -8.43 1.01
CA GLU A 38 -8.58 -8.13 2.27
C GLU A 38 -7.79 -8.53 3.52
N ASP A 39 -6.94 -9.54 3.43
CA ASP A 39 -6.23 -10.12 4.57
C ASP A 39 -4.94 -10.77 4.08
N TYR A 40 -3.89 -9.94 3.96
CA TYR A 40 -2.59 -10.32 3.43
C TYR A 40 -1.47 -9.97 4.39
N SER A 41 -0.40 -10.79 4.34
CA SER A 41 0.80 -10.65 5.16
C SER A 41 1.98 -10.02 4.41
N HIS A 42 1.89 -9.83 3.09
CA HIS A 42 2.96 -9.25 2.27
C HIS A 42 2.49 -8.85 0.85
N ILE A 43 3.31 -8.09 0.12
CA ILE A 43 3.11 -7.82 -1.32
C ILE A 43 4.32 -8.37 -2.06
N ALA A 44 4.11 -9.35 -2.94
CA ALA A 44 5.17 -9.94 -3.80
C ALA A 44 6.45 -10.41 -3.06
N GLY A 45 6.33 -10.68 -1.76
CA GLY A 45 7.41 -11.21 -0.92
C GLY A 45 8.03 -10.21 0.03
N GLU A 46 7.67 -8.94 -0.13
CA GLU A 46 8.10 -7.84 0.71
C GLU A 46 7.09 -7.58 1.82
N GLU A 47 7.59 -7.25 3.01
CA GLU A 47 6.79 -6.86 4.17
C GLU A 47 6.17 -5.47 3.93
N GLU A 48 5.21 -5.42 3.03
CA GLU A 48 4.56 -4.21 2.57
C GLU A 48 3.05 -4.29 2.82
N ARG A 49 2.46 -3.17 3.24
CA ARG A 49 1.00 -2.97 3.28
C ARG A 49 0.65 -1.67 2.58
N ARG A 50 -0.44 -1.73 1.84
CA ARG A 50 -1.01 -0.64 1.07
C ARG A 50 -2.29 -0.14 1.71
N LEU A 51 -2.40 1.20 1.78
CA LEU A 51 -3.62 1.92 2.12
C LEU A 51 -4.02 2.78 0.92
N ASP A 52 -5.24 2.56 0.41
CA ASP A 52 -5.84 3.39 -0.64
C ASP A 52 -6.86 4.35 0.01
N ILE A 53 -6.51 5.63 0.06
CA ILE A 53 -7.28 6.65 0.79
C ILE A 53 -7.90 7.64 -0.20
N ILE A 54 -9.21 7.86 -0.08
CA ILE A 54 -9.95 8.86 -0.86
C ILE A 54 -10.53 9.89 0.11
N PHE A 55 -10.08 11.14 -0.01
CA PHE A 55 -10.64 12.27 0.74
C PHE A 55 -11.87 12.80 0.01
N LYS A 56 -13.04 12.75 0.66
CA LYS A 56 -14.28 13.35 0.13
C LYS A 56 -14.57 14.66 0.87
N SER A 57 -15.56 15.43 0.41
CA SER A 57 -15.82 16.81 0.83
C SER A 57 -15.60 17.13 2.32
N LYS A 58 -16.08 16.28 3.24
CA LYS A 58 -15.91 16.46 4.70
C LYS A 58 -14.45 16.34 5.18
N ASP A 59 -13.63 15.58 4.48
CA ASP A 59 -12.24 15.26 4.81
C ASP A 59 -11.25 16.15 4.04
N MET A 60 -11.73 17.06 3.18
CA MET A 60 -10.87 17.91 2.34
C MET A 60 -9.92 18.78 3.18
N HIS A 61 -10.37 19.22 4.35
CA HIS A 61 -9.53 19.97 5.29
C HIS A 61 -8.31 19.16 5.76
N ILE A 62 -8.43 17.84 5.92
CA ILE A 62 -7.32 16.95 6.30
C ILE A 62 -6.30 16.87 5.17
N TYR A 63 -6.79 16.76 3.93
CA TYR A 63 -5.93 16.73 2.75
C TYR A 63 -5.10 18.01 2.60
N GLU A 64 -5.72 19.18 2.78
CA GLU A 64 -5.00 20.45 2.70
C GLU A 64 -3.95 20.60 3.83
N GLN A 65 -4.24 20.10 5.04
CA GLN A 65 -3.25 20.05 6.12
C GLN A 65 -2.06 19.14 5.78
N LEU A 66 -2.32 17.95 5.22
CA LEU A 66 -1.29 17.02 4.75
C LEU A 66 -0.40 17.67 3.68
N LYS A 67 -1.02 18.37 2.73
CA LYS A 67 -0.32 19.05 1.63
C LYS A 67 0.58 20.18 2.14
N LYS A 68 0.09 20.99 3.09
CA LYS A 68 0.90 22.02 3.74
C LYS A 68 2.10 21.41 4.46
N LEU A 69 1.89 20.34 5.25
CA LEU A 69 2.94 19.64 5.97
C LEU A 69 4.00 19.05 5.02
N ALA A 70 3.55 18.42 3.92
CA ALA A 70 4.41 17.85 2.90
C ALA A 70 5.31 18.92 2.26
N TYR A 71 4.74 20.07 1.93
CA TYR A 71 5.47 21.22 1.38
C TYR A 71 6.51 21.77 2.37
N GLU A 72 6.11 22.06 3.61
CA GLU A 72 6.99 22.64 4.64
C GLU A 72 8.17 21.73 4.98
N LYS A 73 7.97 20.41 4.93
CA LYS A 73 9.01 19.42 5.22
C LYS A 73 9.75 18.90 4.00
N ASN A 74 9.34 19.31 2.79
CA ASN A 74 9.84 18.79 1.52
C ASN A 74 9.81 17.24 1.45
N ILE A 75 8.67 16.66 1.83
CA ILE A 75 8.41 15.21 1.80
C ILE A 75 7.16 14.90 0.96
N SER A 76 6.95 13.63 0.63
CA SER A 76 5.73 13.19 -0.06
C SER A 76 4.48 13.28 0.82
N LEU A 77 3.28 13.30 0.22
CA LEU A 77 2.01 13.23 0.94
C LEU A 77 1.88 11.93 1.76
N GLN A 78 2.43 10.82 1.25
CA GLN A 78 2.45 9.53 1.93
C GLN A 78 3.31 9.58 3.19
N GLU A 79 4.47 10.23 3.13
CA GLU A 79 5.33 10.43 4.30
C GLU A 79 4.70 11.40 5.30
N ALA A 80 4.09 12.50 4.82
CA ALA A 80 3.33 13.41 5.66
C ALA A 80 2.19 12.66 6.38
N PHE A 81 1.46 11.79 5.68
CA PHE A 81 0.41 10.95 6.25
C PHE A 81 0.95 9.97 7.30
N LYS A 82 2.03 9.23 7.00
CA LYS A 82 2.68 8.34 7.97
C LYS A 82 3.16 9.10 9.22
N SER A 83 3.61 10.35 9.06
CA SER A 83 4.09 11.16 10.17
C SER A 83 3.00 11.60 11.17
N PHE A 84 1.72 11.56 10.78
CA PHE A 84 0.62 11.78 11.73
C PHE A 84 0.55 10.68 12.79
N PHE A 85 0.80 9.43 12.38
CA PHE A 85 0.78 8.28 13.29
C PHE A 85 2.16 8.02 13.91
N GLY A 86 3.25 8.38 13.22
CA GLY A 86 4.63 8.21 13.70
C GLY A 86 5.05 9.14 14.85
N LYS A 87 4.14 9.92 15.44
CA LYS A 87 4.39 10.78 16.61
C LYS A 87 3.84 10.23 17.93
N THR A 88 3.31 9.01 17.96
CA THR A 88 2.82 8.42 19.22
C THR A 88 3.99 7.77 19.97
N THR A 89 4.72 8.56 20.75
CA THR A 89 5.35 8.04 21.97
C THR A 89 4.20 7.73 22.94
N ILE A 90 3.89 6.44 23.13
CA ILE A 90 3.19 5.95 24.33
C ILE A 90 4.27 5.61 25.34
#